data_AF-A0A5B8XVU1-F1
#
_entry.id   AF-A0A5B8XVU1-F1
#
_cell.length_a   1.000
_cell.length_b   1.000
_cell.length_c   1.000
_cell.angle_alpha   90.00
_cell.angle_beta   90.00
_cell.angle_gamma   90.00
#
_symmetry.space_group_name_H-M   'P 1'
#
loop_
_entity.id
_entity.type
_entity.pdbx_description
1 polymer ?
#
loop_
_entity_poly.entity_id
_entity_poly.type
_entity_poly.pdbx_seq_one_letter_code
_entity_poly.pdbx_strand_id
1 'polypeptide(L)'
;MLKYLLLALFVIGTGCESPAATATLTLNVAELGPRDVSNGQLTALVQLSGTCSQGPCDPNPCTADSKTRCLAQGTVFRCDCPAGTSLNSEGECVADDRCTPTFCGGNGLCETVEEVPTCACSVGHTGTNCETCDETAGFYSDGFGGCTDVFDVCRSGQGGEEWAQMMLEAEESLGRAPTEIELVSAQVRVAEGSASGARSWAYLWTDRLHLILEPENEPFVEAGSVKIPAESAGLRALDFDVTVERPTFTTEPKYFEGNYSVGLTGPTERRGSEPFNLDAEIVLEFEVY
;
A
#
# COMPACT_ATOMS: atom_id res chain seq x y z
N MET A 1 66.85 -10.39 -17.89
CA MET A 1 66.70 -9.54 -16.69
C MET A 1 65.50 -8.64 -16.89
N LEU A 2 64.30 -9.08 -16.49
CA LEU A 2 63.09 -8.26 -16.54
C LEU A 2 62.54 -8.19 -15.12
N LYS A 3 62.70 -7.03 -14.48
CA LYS A 3 62.19 -6.71 -13.14
C LYS A 3 60.67 -6.57 -13.24
N TYR A 4 59.93 -7.48 -12.60
CA TYR A 4 58.50 -7.32 -12.40
C TYR A 4 58.26 -6.23 -11.34
N LEU A 5 57.62 -5.16 -11.77
CA LEU A 5 57.10 -4.08 -10.95
C LEU A 5 55.76 -4.57 -10.36
N LEU A 6 55.73 -4.86 -9.06
CA LEU A 6 54.47 -5.11 -8.35
C LEU A 6 53.73 -3.77 -8.22
N LEU A 7 52.67 -3.58 -9.02
CA LEU A 7 51.70 -2.51 -8.81
C LEU A 7 50.78 -2.94 -7.67
N ALA A 8 50.93 -2.33 -6.49
CA ALA A 8 49.92 -2.42 -5.44
C ALA A 8 48.74 -1.54 -5.85
N LEU A 9 47.65 -2.16 -6.33
CA LEU A 9 46.35 -1.50 -6.39
C LEU A 9 45.86 -1.32 -4.95
N PHE A 10 45.92 -0.09 -4.45
CA PHE A 10 45.09 0.33 -3.34
C PHE A 10 43.68 0.54 -3.89
N VAL A 11 42.77 -0.39 -3.62
CA VAL A 11 41.33 -0.12 -3.68
C VAL A 11 41.06 0.79 -2.49
N ILE A 12 40.93 2.09 -2.76
CA ILE A 12 40.40 3.06 -1.80
C ILE A 12 38.90 2.78 -1.76
N GLY A 13 38.47 1.95 -0.81
CA GLY A 13 37.06 1.82 -0.47
C GLY A 13 36.58 3.17 0.04
N THR A 14 35.86 3.91 -0.80
CA THR A 14 35.17 5.14 -0.39
C THR A 14 34.02 4.75 0.51
N GLY A 15 34.23 4.92 1.82
CA GLY A 15 33.19 5.16 2.81
C GLY A 15 32.18 4.04 3.03
N CYS A 16 32.52 3.09 3.90
CA CYS A 16 31.50 2.56 4.80
C CYS A 16 31.23 3.68 5.82
N GLU A 17 30.29 4.58 5.53
CA GLU A 17 29.68 5.37 6.60
C GLU A 17 29.01 4.36 7.53
N SER A 18 29.32 4.42 8.82
CA SER A 18 28.56 3.62 9.79
C SER A 18 27.10 4.06 9.74
N PRO A 19 26.12 3.14 9.84
CA PRO A 19 24.73 3.53 9.94
C PRO A 19 24.57 4.50 11.11
N ALA A 20 23.87 5.60 10.86
CA ALA A 20 23.77 6.69 11.82
C ALA A 20 22.51 6.57 12.68
N ALA A 21 21.55 5.72 12.29
CA ALA A 21 20.46 5.24 13.13
C ALA A 21 20.04 3.81 12.76
N THR A 22 19.46 3.10 13.74
CA THR A 22 18.73 1.84 13.51
C THR A 22 17.26 2.10 13.82
N ALA A 23 16.38 1.62 12.96
CA ALA A 23 14.95 1.85 13.02
C ALA A 23 14.18 0.52 12.98
N THR A 24 13.06 0.43 13.69
CA THR A 24 12.25 -0.80 13.76
C THR A 24 10.79 -0.49 13.42
N LEU A 25 10.22 -1.25 12.49
CA LEU A 25 8.81 -1.18 12.09
C LEU A 25 8.09 -2.47 12.48
N THR A 26 6.93 -2.38 13.14
CA THR A 26 6.19 -3.55 13.66
C THR A 26 4.80 -3.65 13.05
N LEU A 27 4.70 -4.33 11.92
CA LEU A 27 3.45 -4.47 11.20
C LEU A 27 2.60 -5.57 11.83
N ASN A 28 1.40 -5.22 12.26
CA ASN A 28 0.40 -6.19 12.66
C ASN A 28 -0.50 -6.49 11.46
N VAL A 29 -0.58 -7.78 11.09
CA VAL A 29 -1.40 -8.28 9.99
C VAL A 29 -2.47 -9.16 10.60
N ALA A 30 -3.69 -8.64 10.71
CA ALA A 30 -4.81 -9.34 11.31
C ALA A 30 -5.78 -9.88 10.25
N GLU A 31 -6.57 -10.89 10.64
CA GLU A 31 -7.71 -11.40 9.87
C GLU A 31 -7.37 -12.01 8.49
N LEU A 32 -6.15 -12.52 8.29
CA LEU A 32 -5.82 -13.24 7.05
C LEU A 32 -6.69 -14.48 6.90
N GLY A 33 -7.39 -14.60 5.78
CA GLY A 33 -8.42 -15.60 5.58
C GLY A 33 -8.55 -16.12 4.15
N PRO A 34 -9.65 -16.84 3.83
CA PRO A 34 -9.80 -17.53 2.54
C PRO A 34 -9.85 -16.60 1.32
N ARG A 35 -10.15 -15.32 1.54
CA ARG A 35 -10.18 -14.31 0.47
C ARG A 35 -8.78 -13.95 -0.01
N ASP A 36 -7.79 -14.16 0.84
CA ASP A 36 -6.38 -13.83 0.59
C ASP A 36 -5.63 -15.01 -0.06
N VAL A 37 -6.32 -16.13 -0.28
CA VAL A 37 -5.80 -17.31 -0.97
C VAL A 37 -6.20 -17.27 -2.45
N SER A 38 -5.23 -17.00 -3.32
CA SER A 38 -5.41 -17.03 -4.79
C SER A 38 -4.46 -18.06 -5.41
N ASN A 39 -4.98 -18.93 -6.28
CA ASN A 39 -4.19 -19.96 -6.98
C ASN A 39 -3.33 -20.86 -6.06
N GLY A 40 -3.76 -21.07 -4.81
CA GLY A 40 -2.99 -21.85 -3.83
C GLY A 40 -1.80 -21.09 -3.26
N GLN A 41 -1.79 -19.76 -3.32
CA GLN A 41 -0.90 -18.90 -2.56
C GLN A 41 -1.73 -18.02 -1.62
N LEU A 42 -1.35 -17.97 -0.35
CA LEU A 42 -1.82 -16.96 0.59
C LEU A 42 -0.90 -15.75 0.44
N THR A 43 -1.46 -14.58 0.14
CA THR A 43 -0.70 -13.33 0.02
C THR A 43 -1.29 -12.29 0.95
N ALA A 44 -0.50 -11.83 1.91
CA ALA A 44 -0.79 -10.62 2.69
C ALA A 44 0.09 -9.49 2.13
N LEU A 45 -0.44 -8.30 1.87
CA LEU A 45 0.34 -7.13 1.47
C LEU A 45 0.02 -5.99 2.44
N VAL A 46 1.04 -5.45 3.09
CA VAL A 46 0.96 -4.30 4.00
C VAL A 46 1.61 -3.12 3.32
N GLN A 47 0.81 -2.14 2.93
CA GLN A 47 1.32 -0.95 2.26
C GLN A 47 2.00 -0.01 3.27
N LEU A 48 3.30 0.22 3.13
CA LEU A 48 4.14 1.07 4.01
C LEU A 48 4.02 2.56 3.70
N SER A 49 3.17 2.90 2.75
CA SER A 49 3.25 4.14 1.98
C SER A 49 1.84 4.56 1.59
N GLY A 50 1.52 5.83 1.80
CA GLY A 50 0.19 6.35 1.55
C GLY A 50 -0.08 6.59 0.07
N THR A 51 -0.54 5.57 -0.66
CA THR A 51 -1.56 5.82 -1.68
C THR A 51 -2.78 5.01 -1.30
N CYS A 52 -3.72 5.71 -0.65
CA CYS A 52 -5.00 5.18 -0.26
C CYS A 52 -5.80 4.90 -1.53
N SER A 53 -5.92 3.64 -1.94
CA SER A 53 -6.83 3.22 -3.01
C SER A 53 -7.14 1.74 -2.82
N GLN A 54 -8.38 1.40 -2.44
CA GLN A 54 -9.15 0.21 -2.86
C GLN A 54 -10.65 0.34 -2.55
N GLY A 55 -11.17 1.58 -2.53
CA GLY A 55 -12.62 1.73 -2.63
C GLY A 55 -13.08 1.26 -4.02
N PRO A 56 -14.35 0.85 -4.21
CA PRO A 56 -14.82 0.28 -5.48
C PRO A 56 -14.78 1.28 -6.65
N CYS A 57 -14.40 2.54 -6.39
CA CYS A 57 -14.17 3.58 -7.39
C CYS A 57 -12.70 3.90 -7.64
N ASP A 58 -11.76 3.06 -7.18
CA ASP A 58 -10.32 3.32 -7.32
C ASP A 58 -9.54 2.05 -7.74
N PRO A 59 -8.89 2.03 -8.93
CA PRO A 59 -9.02 3.03 -9.98
C PRO A 59 -10.45 3.09 -10.50
N ASN A 60 -10.89 4.27 -10.96
CA ASN A 60 -12.27 4.48 -11.41
C ASN A 60 -12.69 3.44 -12.49
N PRO A 61 -13.58 2.49 -12.17
CA PRO A 61 -13.96 1.41 -13.08
C PRO A 61 -14.95 1.88 -14.16
N CYS A 62 -15.48 3.10 -14.03
CA CYS A 62 -16.48 3.68 -14.92
C CYS A 62 -15.83 4.20 -16.20
N THR A 63 -15.55 3.27 -17.10
CA THR A 63 -14.91 3.51 -18.41
C THR A 63 -15.88 3.45 -19.58
N ALA A 64 -17.17 3.14 -19.31
CA ALA A 64 -18.19 3.07 -20.34
C ALA A 64 -18.52 4.46 -20.91
N ASP A 65 -18.80 4.51 -22.21
CA ASP A 65 -19.10 5.74 -22.93
C ASP A 65 -20.23 6.52 -22.22
N SER A 66 -19.92 7.77 -21.88
CA SER A 66 -20.78 8.78 -21.23
C SER A 66 -21.02 8.65 -19.72
N LYS A 67 -20.71 7.53 -19.05
CA LYS A 67 -20.88 7.38 -17.59
C LYS A 67 -19.54 7.19 -16.89
N THR A 68 -18.83 8.29 -16.70
CA THR A 68 -17.47 8.28 -16.15
C THR A 68 -17.39 8.58 -14.66
N ARG A 69 -18.50 8.97 -14.02
CA ARG A 69 -18.52 9.23 -12.58
C ARG A 69 -18.79 7.95 -11.81
N CYS A 70 -17.87 7.54 -10.95
CA CYS A 70 -18.08 6.42 -10.04
C CYS A 70 -18.71 6.88 -8.73
N LEU A 71 -19.74 6.16 -8.28
CA LEU A 71 -20.37 6.33 -6.98
C LEU A 71 -20.25 5.02 -6.22
N ALA A 72 -19.57 5.01 -5.07
CA ALA A 72 -19.52 3.83 -4.24
C ALA A 72 -20.86 3.62 -3.51
N GLN A 73 -21.25 2.36 -3.38
CA GLN A 73 -22.43 1.90 -2.67
C GLN A 73 -22.01 0.76 -1.74
N GLY A 74 -21.28 1.10 -0.68
CA GLY A 74 -20.58 0.10 0.14
C GLY A 74 -19.40 -0.48 -0.64
N THR A 75 -19.38 -1.81 -0.83
CA THR A 75 -18.30 -2.52 -1.53
C THR A 75 -18.54 -2.70 -3.03
N VAL A 76 -19.64 -2.16 -3.57
CA VAL A 76 -19.93 -2.16 -5.01
C VAL A 76 -19.95 -0.72 -5.53
N PHE A 77 -19.83 -0.53 -6.83
CA PHE A 77 -19.92 0.79 -7.46
C PHE A 77 -21.09 0.88 -8.42
N ARG A 78 -21.50 2.11 -8.71
CA ARG A 78 -22.40 2.46 -9.81
C ARG A 78 -21.76 3.56 -10.65
N CYS A 79 -21.81 3.40 -11.97
CA CYS A 79 -21.42 4.45 -12.89
C CYS A 79 -22.59 5.40 -13.17
N ASP A 80 -22.31 6.68 -13.09
CA ASP A 80 -23.25 7.78 -13.30
C ASP A 80 -22.70 8.77 -14.33
N CYS A 81 -23.55 9.70 -14.75
CA CYS A 81 -23.15 10.78 -15.62
C CYS A 81 -22.08 11.67 -14.96
N PRO A 82 -21.11 12.19 -15.73
CA PRO A 82 -20.12 13.13 -15.22
C PRO A 82 -20.79 14.39 -14.64
N ALA A 83 -20.11 15.05 -13.72
CA ALA A 83 -20.59 16.31 -13.14
C ALA A 83 -20.88 17.35 -14.24
N GLY A 84 -21.99 18.07 -14.11
CA GLY A 84 -22.52 18.99 -15.12
C GLY A 84 -23.34 18.33 -16.24
N THR A 85 -23.65 17.03 -16.10
CA THR A 85 -24.51 16.31 -17.06
C THR A 85 -25.57 15.46 -16.34
N SER A 86 -26.67 15.18 -17.03
CA SER A 86 -27.75 14.31 -16.54
C SER A 86 -28.29 13.40 -17.64
N LEU A 87 -28.96 12.31 -17.25
CA LEU A 87 -29.58 11.39 -18.19
C LEU A 87 -30.79 12.05 -18.88
N ASN A 88 -30.77 12.08 -20.21
CA ASN A 88 -31.95 12.41 -21.01
C ASN A 88 -32.96 11.23 -21.03
N SER A 89 -34.09 11.41 -21.71
CA SER A 89 -35.11 10.35 -21.88
C SER A 89 -34.63 9.12 -22.64
N GLU A 90 -33.52 9.23 -23.37
CA GLU A 90 -32.92 8.17 -24.18
C GLU A 90 -31.81 7.43 -23.41
N GLY A 91 -31.49 7.88 -22.19
CA GLY A 91 -30.47 7.27 -21.33
C GLY A 91 -29.04 7.76 -21.60
N GLU A 92 -28.89 8.87 -22.31
CA GLU A 92 -27.60 9.51 -22.62
C GLU A 92 -27.29 10.64 -21.64
N CYS A 93 -26.02 10.82 -21.28
CA CYS A 93 -25.60 11.92 -20.43
C CYS A 93 -25.47 13.20 -21.28
N VAL A 94 -26.37 14.16 -21.04
CA VAL A 94 -26.43 15.45 -21.73
C VAL A 94 -26.04 16.57 -20.78
N ALA A 95 -25.43 17.64 -21.30
CA ALA A 95 -25.05 18.80 -20.51
C ALA A 95 -26.27 19.46 -19.85
N ASP A 96 -26.12 19.76 -18.57
CA ASP A 96 -27.14 20.47 -17.80
C ASP A 96 -27.10 21.96 -18.17
N ASP A 97 -28.27 22.52 -18.50
CA ASP A 97 -28.46 23.93 -18.85
C ASP A 97 -28.80 24.82 -17.65
N ARG A 98 -28.89 24.23 -16.46
CA ARG A 98 -29.29 24.86 -15.21
C ARG A 98 -28.77 24.08 -14.02
N CYS A 99 -28.87 24.68 -12.85
CA CYS A 99 -28.54 23.97 -11.62
C CYS A 99 -29.45 22.77 -11.40
N THR A 100 -28.84 21.59 -11.40
CA THR A 100 -29.43 20.32 -10.96
C THR A 100 -28.74 19.88 -9.67
N PRO A 101 -29.34 18.96 -8.88
CA PRO A 101 -28.69 18.42 -7.69
C PRO A 101 -27.34 17.75 -7.96
N THR A 102 -27.09 17.32 -9.20
CA THR A 102 -25.87 16.61 -9.62
C THR A 102 -24.92 17.50 -10.43
N PHE A 103 -25.29 18.75 -10.72
CA PHE A 103 -24.49 19.67 -11.53
C PHE A 103 -23.06 19.81 -10.98
N CYS A 104 -22.94 20.14 -9.69
CA CYS A 104 -21.64 20.24 -9.01
C CYS A 104 -21.13 18.91 -8.45
N GLY A 105 -21.44 17.80 -9.12
CA GLY A 105 -21.01 16.47 -8.68
C GLY A 105 -21.51 16.09 -7.28
N GLY A 106 -22.52 16.77 -6.72
CA GLY A 106 -22.93 16.59 -5.32
C GLY A 106 -21.91 17.11 -4.28
N ASN A 107 -20.83 17.76 -4.73
CA ASN A 107 -19.69 18.18 -3.92
C ASN A 107 -19.59 19.70 -3.83
N GLY A 108 -20.70 20.43 -4.03
CA GLY A 108 -20.71 21.88 -4.08
C GLY A 108 -22.11 22.46 -4.15
N LEU A 109 -22.20 23.76 -3.92
CA LEU A 109 -23.42 24.54 -4.11
C LEU A 109 -23.47 25.01 -5.57
N CYS A 110 -24.56 24.68 -6.27
CA CYS A 110 -24.81 25.21 -7.60
C CYS A 110 -25.59 26.53 -7.51
N GLU A 111 -25.07 27.56 -8.17
CA GLU A 111 -25.71 28.86 -8.33
C GLU A 111 -25.83 29.22 -9.81
N THR A 112 -26.82 30.03 -10.17
CA THR A 112 -26.97 30.53 -11.54
C THR A 112 -26.53 31.98 -11.61
N VAL A 113 -25.47 32.25 -12.37
CA VAL A 113 -24.91 33.59 -12.59
C VAL A 113 -25.07 33.91 -14.07
N GLU A 114 -25.81 34.99 -14.39
CA GLU A 114 -26.06 35.40 -15.77
C GLU A 114 -26.64 34.27 -16.66
N GLU A 115 -27.58 33.49 -16.11
CA GLU A 115 -28.20 32.32 -16.76
C GLU A 115 -27.25 31.13 -17.00
N VAL A 116 -26.03 31.17 -16.46
CA VAL A 116 -25.06 30.07 -16.54
C VAL A 116 -24.92 29.39 -15.16
N PRO A 117 -25.12 28.07 -15.04
CA PRO A 117 -24.88 27.36 -13.79
C PRO A 117 -23.37 27.35 -13.46
N THR A 118 -23.04 27.66 -12.21
CA THR A 118 -21.68 27.76 -11.67
C THR A 118 -21.62 27.08 -10.31
N CYS A 119 -20.49 26.45 -9.99
CA CYS A 119 -20.29 25.75 -8.73
C CYS A 119 -19.42 26.51 -7.74
N ALA A 120 -19.87 26.61 -6.50
CA ALA A 120 -19.03 26.88 -5.34
C ALA A 120 -18.71 25.54 -4.65
N CYS A 121 -17.50 25.03 -4.85
CA CYS A 121 -17.11 23.71 -4.35
C CYS A 121 -17.02 23.67 -2.83
N SER A 122 -17.45 22.53 -2.28
CA SER A 122 -17.25 22.23 -0.86
C SER A 122 -15.76 22.06 -0.58
N VAL A 123 -15.39 22.18 0.69
CA VAL A 123 -14.02 21.95 1.14
C VAL A 123 -13.51 20.60 0.61
N GLY A 124 -12.31 20.63 0.03
CA GLY A 124 -11.65 19.46 -0.51
C GLY A 124 -11.93 19.09 -1.95
N HIS A 125 -12.82 19.84 -2.62
CA HIS A 125 -13.14 19.64 -4.02
C HIS A 125 -12.77 20.86 -4.86
N THR A 126 -12.38 20.60 -6.10
CA THR A 126 -12.06 21.60 -7.12
C THR A 126 -12.54 21.14 -8.50
N GLY A 127 -12.28 21.92 -9.53
CA GLY A 127 -12.80 21.72 -10.88
C GLY A 127 -14.01 22.60 -11.19
N THR A 128 -14.44 22.59 -12.46
CA THR A 128 -15.54 23.47 -12.91
C THR A 128 -16.86 23.06 -12.26
N ASN A 129 -17.02 21.76 -12.03
CA ASN A 129 -18.22 21.13 -11.49
C ASN A 129 -17.91 20.33 -10.20
N CYS A 130 -16.83 20.68 -9.49
CA CYS A 130 -16.39 20.03 -8.23
C CYS A 130 -16.12 18.52 -8.37
N GLU A 131 -15.64 18.12 -9.54
CA GLU A 131 -15.42 16.73 -9.94
C GLU A 131 -14.08 16.14 -9.51
N THR A 132 -13.12 16.98 -9.12
CA THR A 132 -11.78 16.55 -8.71
C THR A 132 -11.52 16.89 -7.24
N CYS A 133 -10.68 16.09 -6.57
CA CYS A 133 -10.18 16.47 -5.26
C CYS A 133 -9.19 17.63 -5.38
N ASP A 134 -9.21 18.54 -4.41
CA ASP A 134 -8.27 19.66 -4.34
C ASP A 134 -6.93 19.18 -3.78
N GLU A 135 -6.16 18.48 -4.62
CA GLU A 135 -4.85 17.95 -4.27
C GLU A 135 -3.86 19.07 -3.91
N THR A 136 -4.05 20.28 -4.44
CA THR A 136 -3.22 21.44 -4.09
C THR A 136 -3.48 21.92 -2.66
N ALA A 137 -4.70 21.74 -2.17
CA ALA A 137 -5.07 21.95 -0.77
C ALA A 137 -4.88 20.71 0.13
N GLY A 138 -4.31 19.62 -0.40
CA GLY A 138 -3.99 18.40 0.36
C GLY A 138 -5.16 17.41 0.50
N PHE A 139 -6.14 17.46 -0.40
CA PHE A 139 -7.26 16.52 -0.42
C PHE A 139 -7.09 15.48 -1.52
N TYR A 140 -7.40 14.22 -1.19
CA TYR A 140 -7.26 13.08 -2.11
C TYR A 140 -8.54 12.25 -2.15
N SER A 141 -8.72 11.48 -3.23
CA SER A 141 -9.84 10.54 -3.37
C SER A 141 -9.76 9.48 -2.28
N ASP A 142 -10.89 9.19 -1.64
CA ASP A 142 -11.01 8.08 -0.68
C ASP A 142 -11.36 6.73 -1.35
N GLY A 143 -11.55 6.72 -2.67
CA GLY A 143 -12.00 5.57 -3.44
C GLY A 143 -13.48 5.18 -3.22
N PHE A 144 -14.20 5.89 -2.35
CA PHE A 144 -15.64 5.77 -2.14
C PHE A 144 -16.43 6.92 -2.80
N GLY A 145 -15.73 7.77 -3.55
CA GLY A 145 -16.31 8.91 -4.29
C GLY A 145 -16.33 10.22 -3.51
N GLY A 146 -15.65 10.27 -2.36
CA GLY A 146 -15.39 11.49 -1.58
C GLY A 146 -13.95 11.98 -1.71
N CYS A 147 -13.71 13.19 -1.20
CA CYS A 147 -12.37 13.74 -1.02
C CYS A 147 -12.14 14.01 0.47
N THR A 148 -10.98 13.62 0.99
CA THR A 148 -10.66 13.79 2.42
C THR A 148 -9.37 14.56 2.61
N ASP A 149 -9.36 15.52 3.55
CA ASP A 149 -8.16 16.19 4.02
C ASP A 149 -7.47 15.24 4.99
N VAL A 150 -6.19 15.00 4.76
CA VAL A 150 -5.33 14.24 5.67
C VAL A 150 -5.54 12.71 5.60
N PHE A 151 -4.42 12.02 5.77
CA PHE A 151 -4.16 10.60 6.03
C PHE A 151 -5.17 9.81 6.90
N ASP A 152 -6.24 10.42 7.43
CA ASP A 152 -7.20 9.77 8.33
C ASP A 152 -8.05 8.66 7.68
N VAL A 153 -8.18 8.61 6.34
CA VAL A 153 -8.84 7.47 5.66
C VAL A 153 -7.90 6.28 5.44
N CYS A 154 -6.58 6.47 5.57
CA CYS A 154 -5.64 5.34 5.64
C CYS A 154 -5.64 4.68 7.05
N ARG A 155 -6.41 5.21 8.02
CA ARG A 155 -6.52 4.67 9.38
C ARG A 155 -7.61 3.59 9.49
N SER A 156 -7.40 2.46 8.82
CA SER A 156 -7.86 1.16 9.32
C SER A 156 -7.01 -0.05 8.86
N GLY A 157 -5.74 0.16 8.47
CA GLY A 157 -4.86 -0.94 8.05
C GLY A 157 -3.39 -0.70 8.38
N GLN A 158 -3.07 -0.63 9.68
CA GLN A 158 -1.77 -0.89 10.33
C GLN A 158 -0.51 -0.84 9.43
N GLY A 159 0.18 0.31 9.38
CA GLY A 159 1.54 0.39 8.80
C GLY A 159 2.05 1.80 8.49
N GLY A 160 1.20 2.67 7.93
CA GLY A 160 1.62 4.00 7.46
C GLY A 160 2.04 4.98 8.57
N GLU A 161 1.33 5.00 9.70
CA GLU A 161 1.68 5.87 10.85
C GLU A 161 3.02 5.47 11.49
N GLU A 162 3.28 4.16 11.59
CA GLU A 162 4.52 3.65 12.15
C GLU A 162 5.70 3.93 11.23
N TRP A 163 5.54 3.81 9.91
CA TRP A 163 6.57 4.19 8.95
C TRP A 163 6.90 5.68 9.00
N ALA A 164 5.88 6.55 9.03
CA ALA A 164 6.09 7.98 9.14
C ALA A 164 6.81 8.36 10.46
N GLN A 165 6.39 7.74 11.58
CA GLN A 165 7.03 7.93 12.87
C GLN A 165 8.49 7.45 12.86
N MET A 166 8.75 6.28 12.25
CA MET A 166 10.09 5.74 12.07
C MET A 166 11.00 6.70 11.30
N MET A 167 10.52 7.28 10.21
CA MET A 167 11.27 8.24 9.39
C MET A 167 11.57 9.53 10.15
N LEU A 168 10.63 10.02 10.97
CA LEU A 168 10.83 11.20 11.82
C LEU A 168 11.90 10.95 12.90
N GLU A 169 11.86 9.79 13.56
CA GLU A 169 12.85 9.41 14.57
C GLU A 169 14.24 9.26 13.95
N ALA A 170 14.32 8.70 12.74
CA ALA A 170 15.56 8.64 11.99
C ALA A 170 16.09 10.03 11.65
N GLU A 171 15.26 10.94 11.14
CA GLU A 171 15.65 12.32 10.84
C GLU A 171 16.17 13.06 12.09
N GLU A 172 15.48 12.90 13.23
CA GLU A 172 15.92 13.48 14.51
C GLU A 172 17.28 12.94 14.94
N SER A 173 17.49 11.63 14.82
CA SER A 173 18.77 10.98 15.16
C SER A 173 19.91 11.41 14.23
N LEU A 174 19.63 11.57 12.93
CA LEU A 174 20.60 11.99 11.92
C LEU A 174 20.91 13.49 11.96
N GLY A 175 19.98 14.30 12.46
CA GLY A 175 20.02 15.76 12.32
C GLY A 175 19.85 16.25 10.87
N ARG A 176 19.35 15.37 9.99
CA ARG A 176 19.06 15.60 8.56
C ARG A 176 18.06 14.56 8.07
N ALA A 177 17.35 14.86 6.99
CA ALA A 177 16.52 13.87 6.32
C ALA A 177 17.35 12.65 5.88
N PRO A 178 16.87 11.41 6.11
CA PRO A 178 17.51 10.19 5.65
C PRO A 178 17.77 10.22 4.15
N THR A 179 18.92 9.68 3.73
CA THR A 179 19.31 9.59 2.32
C THR A 179 19.38 8.15 1.81
N GLU A 180 19.54 7.19 2.72
CA GLU A 180 19.54 5.77 2.41
C GLU A 180 18.96 4.97 3.60
N ILE A 181 18.26 3.88 3.29
CA ILE A 181 17.62 2.96 4.24
C ILE A 181 17.93 1.56 3.72
N GLU A 182 18.47 0.71 4.57
CA GLU A 182 18.78 -0.68 4.26
C GLU A 182 17.96 -1.58 5.19
N LEU A 183 17.15 -2.49 4.64
CA LEU A 183 16.51 -3.54 5.43
C LEU A 183 17.60 -4.55 5.85
N VAL A 184 17.89 -4.61 7.15
CA VAL A 184 18.96 -5.46 7.70
C VAL A 184 18.44 -6.72 8.36
N SER A 185 17.20 -6.70 8.86
CA SER A 185 16.56 -7.85 9.47
C SER A 185 15.05 -7.82 9.25
N ALA A 186 14.46 -8.99 9.14
CA ALA A 186 13.01 -9.15 9.17
C ALA A 186 12.66 -10.40 9.98
N GLN A 187 11.72 -10.25 10.92
CA GLN A 187 11.20 -11.32 11.75
C GLN A 187 9.71 -11.41 11.53
N VAL A 188 9.20 -12.63 11.49
CA VAL A 188 7.76 -12.88 11.40
C VAL A 188 7.38 -13.72 12.60
N ARG A 189 6.49 -13.17 13.41
CA ARG A 189 5.90 -13.84 14.55
C ARG A 189 4.45 -14.11 14.28
N VAL A 190 4.00 -15.30 14.62
CA VAL A 190 2.57 -15.61 14.60
C VAL A 190 2.15 -15.95 16.02
N ALA A 191 1.17 -15.20 16.53
CA ALA A 191 0.61 -15.43 17.84
C ALA A 191 0.01 -16.85 17.97
N GLU A 192 0.20 -17.45 19.15
CA GLU A 192 -0.40 -18.74 19.47
C GLU A 192 -1.93 -18.64 19.40
N GLY A 193 -2.56 -19.58 18.69
CA GLY A 193 -4.02 -19.64 18.56
C GLY A 193 -4.63 -18.62 17.58
N SER A 194 -3.84 -17.77 16.92
CA SER A 194 -4.38 -16.83 15.92
C SER A 194 -4.95 -17.55 14.69
N ALA A 195 -4.36 -18.70 14.34
CA ALA A 195 -4.78 -19.58 13.26
C ALA A 195 -6.05 -20.39 13.58
N SER A 196 -7.19 -19.73 13.82
CA SER A 196 -8.46 -20.44 14.03
C SER A 196 -8.88 -21.19 12.76
N GLY A 197 -9.40 -22.42 12.89
CA GLY A 197 -9.83 -23.24 11.75
C GLY A 197 -8.71 -23.99 11.00
N ALA A 198 -7.43 -23.74 11.30
CA ALA A 198 -6.31 -24.54 10.80
C ALA A 198 -5.94 -25.66 11.81
N ARG A 199 -5.62 -26.86 11.31
CA ARG A 199 -5.20 -27.99 12.17
C ARG A 199 -3.69 -28.01 12.45
N SER A 200 -2.90 -27.43 11.56
CA SER A 200 -1.46 -27.28 11.67
C SER A 200 -0.95 -26.24 10.67
N TRP A 201 0.28 -25.76 10.90
CA TRP A 201 0.96 -24.83 10.00
C TRP A 201 1.29 -25.42 8.63
N ALA A 202 1.68 -26.69 8.59
CA ALA A 202 1.86 -27.45 7.35
C ALA A 202 0.58 -27.54 6.49
N TYR A 203 -0.60 -27.28 7.08
CA TYR A 203 -1.86 -27.21 6.35
C TYR A 203 -2.07 -25.84 5.67
N LEU A 204 -1.50 -24.79 6.24
CA LEU A 204 -1.56 -23.43 5.67
C LEU A 204 -0.46 -23.23 4.64
N TRP A 205 0.71 -23.83 4.82
CA TRP A 205 1.87 -23.60 3.97
C TRP A 205 2.67 -24.88 3.71
N THR A 206 3.17 -25.06 2.50
CA THR A 206 3.75 -26.35 2.07
C THR A 206 5.26 -26.36 1.89
N ASP A 207 5.94 -25.21 1.91
CA ASP A 207 7.40 -25.17 1.70
C ASP A 207 8.06 -23.95 2.38
N ARG A 208 8.03 -22.80 1.69
CA ARG A 208 8.68 -21.57 2.12
C ARG A 208 7.68 -20.44 2.25
N LEU A 209 7.95 -19.57 3.21
CA LEU A 209 7.34 -18.26 3.30
C LEU A 209 8.34 -17.26 2.73
N HIS A 210 7.89 -16.46 1.77
CA HIS A 210 8.68 -15.41 1.16
C HIS A 210 8.21 -14.07 1.70
N LEU A 211 9.17 -13.25 2.11
CA LEU A 211 8.99 -11.83 2.38
C LEU A 211 9.24 -11.09 1.08
N ILE A 212 8.21 -10.44 0.57
CA ILE A 212 8.29 -9.63 -0.66
C ILE A 212 8.20 -8.15 -0.32
N LEU A 213 9.00 -7.36 -1.02
CA LEU A 213 8.89 -5.91 -1.09
C LEU A 213 8.48 -5.57 -2.52
N GLU A 214 7.32 -4.96 -2.68
CA GLU A 214 6.81 -4.58 -4.01
C GLU A 214 6.77 -3.06 -4.12
N PRO A 215 7.76 -2.45 -4.80
CA PRO A 215 7.75 -1.02 -5.09
C PRO A 215 6.71 -0.72 -6.16
N GLU A 216 6.06 0.44 -6.07
CA GLU A 216 5.10 0.89 -7.08
C GLU A 216 5.74 0.92 -8.48
N ASN A 217 5.07 0.28 -9.45
CA ASN A 217 5.48 0.21 -10.86
C ASN A 217 6.81 -0.52 -11.14
N GLU A 218 7.35 -1.26 -10.17
CA GLU A 218 8.55 -2.07 -10.34
C GLU A 218 8.28 -3.55 -10.03
N PRO A 219 9.10 -4.49 -10.53
CA PRO A 219 9.01 -5.88 -10.12
C PRO A 219 9.21 -6.04 -8.61
N PHE A 220 8.44 -6.94 -7.99
CA PHE A 220 8.67 -7.29 -6.58
C PHE A 220 10.09 -7.84 -6.37
N VAL A 221 10.64 -7.53 -5.20
CA VAL A 221 11.92 -8.02 -4.71
C VAL A 221 11.65 -9.01 -3.59
N GLU A 222 12.15 -10.24 -3.71
CA GLU A 222 12.18 -11.17 -2.58
C GLU A 222 13.23 -10.66 -1.57
N ALA A 223 12.78 -10.04 -0.49
CA ALA A 223 13.66 -9.58 0.58
C ALA A 223 14.27 -10.76 1.33
N GLY A 224 13.55 -11.88 1.42
CA GLY A 224 14.08 -13.12 1.92
C GLY A 224 13.03 -14.22 1.99
N SER A 225 13.45 -15.41 2.40
CA SER A 225 12.51 -16.51 2.66
C SER A 225 12.94 -17.40 3.80
N VAL A 226 11.96 -17.97 4.48
CA VAL A 226 12.15 -18.95 5.53
C VAL A 226 11.56 -20.31 5.12
N LYS A 227 12.20 -21.39 5.55
CA LYS A 227 11.60 -22.73 5.44
C LYS A 227 10.70 -22.97 6.63
N ILE A 228 9.44 -23.32 6.39
CA ILE A 228 8.52 -23.60 7.49
C ILE A 228 8.91 -24.93 8.13
N PRO A 229 9.09 -25.00 9.46
CA PRO A 229 9.49 -26.22 10.12
C PRO A 229 8.48 -27.34 9.86
N ALA A 230 8.95 -28.48 9.31
CA ALA A 230 8.10 -29.65 9.07
C ALA A 230 7.47 -30.20 10.37
N GLU A 231 8.07 -29.88 11.51
CA GLU A 231 7.67 -30.31 12.85
C GLU A 231 6.64 -29.38 13.52
N SER A 232 6.12 -28.38 12.80
CA SER A 232 5.06 -27.47 13.26
C SER A 232 3.67 -28.16 13.30
N ALA A 233 3.65 -29.36 13.89
CA ALA A 233 2.45 -30.09 14.24
C ALA A 233 1.74 -29.38 15.42
N GLY A 234 0.72 -28.59 15.09
CA GLY A 234 -0.08 -27.80 16.04
C GLY A 234 0.15 -26.30 15.89
N LEU A 235 -0.80 -25.50 16.38
CA LEU A 235 -0.80 -24.03 16.29
C LEU A 235 0.06 -23.37 17.37
N ARG A 236 1.31 -23.83 17.53
CA ARG A 236 2.26 -23.11 18.39
C ARG A 236 2.66 -21.81 17.72
N ALA A 237 3.02 -20.82 18.53
CA ALA A 237 3.63 -19.61 18.02
C ALA A 237 4.84 -19.98 17.13
N LEU A 238 4.86 -19.41 15.93
CA LEU A 238 6.02 -19.47 15.05
C LEU A 238 6.76 -18.15 15.21
N ASP A 239 8.06 -18.25 15.44
CA ASP A 239 8.98 -17.13 15.47
C ASP A 239 10.17 -17.55 14.62
N PHE A 240 10.43 -16.82 13.54
CA PHE A 240 11.56 -17.10 12.67
C PHE A 240 12.14 -15.83 12.07
N ASP A 241 13.47 -15.82 11.99
CA ASP A 241 14.23 -14.83 11.25
C ASP A 241 14.15 -15.13 9.75
N VAL A 242 13.86 -14.10 8.96
CA VAL A 242 13.94 -14.14 7.51
C VAL A 242 15.36 -13.71 7.13
N THR A 243 16.09 -14.59 6.44
CA THR A 243 17.40 -14.22 5.90
C THR A 243 17.22 -13.14 4.85
N VAL A 244 17.63 -11.91 5.16
CA VAL A 244 17.57 -10.81 4.20
C VAL A 244 18.77 -10.89 3.26
N GLU A 245 18.52 -11.18 1.98
CA GLU A 245 19.56 -11.15 0.94
C GLU A 245 19.80 -9.70 0.51
N ARG A 246 20.39 -8.90 1.41
CA ARG A 246 20.78 -7.47 1.28
C ARG A 246 20.37 -6.82 -0.05
N PRO A 247 19.12 -6.37 -0.19
CA PRO A 247 18.81 -5.39 -1.22
C PRO A 247 19.44 -4.08 -0.78
N THR A 248 20.67 -3.80 -1.20
CA THR A 248 21.24 -2.45 -1.01
C THR A 248 20.44 -1.52 -1.92
N PHE A 249 19.56 -0.71 -1.33
CA PHE A 249 18.75 0.29 -2.04
C PHE A 249 19.66 1.48 -2.39
N THR A 250 20.56 1.30 -3.36
CA THR A 250 21.53 2.33 -3.70
C THR A 250 20.84 3.50 -4.40
N THR A 251 20.82 4.67 -3.73
CA THR A 251 20.77 6.08 -4.22
C THR A 251 19.87 6.49 -5.40
N GLU A 252 19.11 5.62 -6.04
CA GLU A 252 18.02 6.04 -6.92
C GLU A 252 16.82 6.43 -6.06
N PRO A 253 16.33 7.69 -6.12
CA PRO A 253 15.22 8.19 -5.29
C PRO A 253 13.94 7.34 -5.35
N LYS A 254 13.85 6.46 -6.36
CA LYS A 254 12.76 5.51 -6.59
C LYS A 254 12.58 4.45 -5.48
N TYR A 255 13.59 4.24 -4.64
CA TYR A 255 13.52 3.30 -3.50
C TYR A 255 13.28 3.98 -2.15
N PHE A 256 13.14 5.30 -2.14
CA PHE A 256 12.87 6.11 -0.95
C PHE A 256 11.46 6.71 -0.98
N GLU A 257 11.03 7.10 -2.17
CA GLU A 257 9.73 7.67 -2.46
C GLU A 257 8.97 6.66 -3.31
N GLY A 258 8.25 5.75 -2.68
CA GLY A 258 7.52 4.71 -3.41
C GLY A 258 6.47 4.07 -2.56
N ASN A 259 5.42 3.55 -3.22
CA ASN A 259 4.52 2.70 -2.50
C ASN A 259 5.14 1.31 -2.30
N TYR A 260 5.34 0.87 -1.05
CA TYR A 260 5.85 -0.48 -0.77
C TYR A 260 4.74 -1.32 -0.19
N SER A 261 4.50 -2.50 -0.72
CA SER A 261 3.82 -3.52 0.06
C SER A 261 4.80 -4.56 0.60
N VAL A 262 4.75 -4.78 1.91
CA VAL A 262 5.43 -5.87 2.60
C VAL A 262 4.47 -7.04 2.68
N GLY A 263 4.88 -8.19 2.20
CA GLY A 263 3.98 -9.33 2.18
C GLY A 263 4.57 -10.67 2.52
N LEU A 264 3.68 -11.56 2.94
CA LEU A 264 3.97 -12.96 3.14
C LEU A 264 3.30 -13.74 2.02
N THR A 265 4.11 -14.46 1.24
CA THR A 265 3.59 -15.39 0.21
C THR A 265 4.20 -16.77 0.32
N GLY A 266 3.44 -17.78 -0.09
CA GLY A 266 3.85 -19.17 0.02
C GLY A 266 2.79 -20.15 -0.50
N PRO A 267 3.19 -21.32 -0.98
CA PRO A 267 2.27 -22.33 -1.49
C PRO A 267 1.43 -22.92 -0.35
N THR A 268 0.13 -23.12 -0.60
CA THR A 268 -0.81 -23.77 0.30
C THR A 268 -1.44 -25.01 -0.35
N GLU A 269 -1.58 -26.09 0.41
CA GLU A 269 -2.31 -27.29 -0.02
C GLU A 269 -3.83 -27.08 0.03
N ARG A 270 -4.28 -25.96 0.60
CA ARG A 270 -5.69 -25.68 0.80
C ARG A 270 -6.39 -25.38 -0.52
N ARG A 271 -7.40 -26.17 -0.83
CA ARG A 271 -8.35 -25.94 -1.92
C ARG A 271 -9.74 -25.76 -1.32
N GLY A 272 -10.23 -24.53 -1.22
CA GLY A 272 -11.63 -24.26 -0.82
C GLY A 272 -11.81 -23.08 0.12
N SER A 273 -13.08 -22.75 0.39
CA SER A 273 -13.55 -21.58 1.14
C SER A 273 -13.66 -21.80 2.66
N GLU A 274 -12.91 -22.75 3.22
CA GLU A 274 -13.01 -23.03 4.65
C GLU A 274 -12.45 -21.85 5.46
N PRO A 275 -13.21 -21.27 6.40
CA PRO A 275 -12.77 -20.10 7.15
C PRO A 275 -11.53 -20.41 7.97
N PHE A 276 -10.57 -19.52 7.90
CA PHE A 276 -9.50 -19.35 8.88
C PHE A 276 -9.28 -17.87 9.09
N ASN A 277 -8.79 -17.53 10.26
CA ASN A 277 -8.18 -16.23 10.53
C ASN A 277 -6.75 -16.51 10.93
N LEU A 278 -5.83 -15.60 10.65
CA LEU A 278 -4.44 -15.68 11.04
C LEU A 278 -3.97 -14.26 11.36
N ASP A 279 -3.44 -14.09 12.56
CA ASP A 279 -2.81 -12.84 13.00
C ASP A 279 -1.30 -13.05 13.07
N ALA A 280 -0.56 -12.21 12.35
CA ALA A 280 0.90 -12.21 12.30
C ALA A 280 1.46 -10.82 12.64
N GLU A 281 2.58 -10.80 13.33
CA GLU A 281 3.41 -9.63 13.59
C GLU A 281 4.67 -9.75 12.71
N ILE A 282 4.97 -8.72 11.92
CA ILE A 282 6.16 -8.64 11.08
C ILE A 282 7.02 -7.51 11.64
N VAL A 283 8.20 -7.83 12.14
CA VAL A 283 9.16 -6.86 12.66
C VAL A 283 10.24 -6.67 11.60
N LEU A 284 10.38 -5.45 11.08
CA LEU A 284 11.41 -5.08 10.12
C LEU A 284 12.41 -4.16 10.81
N GLU A 285 13.71 -4.45 10.65
CA GLU A 285 14.79 -3.62 11.16
C GLU A 285 15.55 -3.00 9.98
N PHE A 286 15.74 -1.69 10.07
CA PHE A 286 16.39 -0.90 9.05
C PHE A 286 17.63 -0.19 9.61
N GLU A 287 18.69 -0.15 8.82
CA GLU A 287 19.79 0.78 9.00
C GLU A 287 19.53 2.03 8.16
N VAL A 288 19.65 3.21 8.79
CA VAL A 288 19.34 4.49 8.14
C VAL A 288 20.57 5.39 8.14
N TYR A 289 20.84 6.01 6.99
CA TYR A 289 22.04 6.80 6.71
C TYR A 289 21.74 8.26 6.34
#